data_AF-A0A1B9JPS8-F1
#
_entry.id   AF-A0A1B9JPS8-F1
#
_cell.length_a   1.000
_cell.length_b   1.000
_cell.length_c   1.000
_cell.angle_alpha   90.00
_cell.angle_beta   90.00
_cell.angle_gamma   90.00
#
_symmetry.space_group_name_H-M   'P 1'
#
loop_
_entity.id
_entity.type
_entity.pdbx_description
1 polymer ?
#
loop_
_entity_poly.entity_id
_entity_poly.type
_entity_poly.pdbx_seq_one_letter_code
_entity_poly.pdbx_strand_id
1 'polypeptide(L)'
;MLAFCYLFVTTGLVIYSYVQKKRGLMAISYCAFLICFLALMPIPGQDRTVLGAPTQIVFKFDNYRSLQLTGLGCQGRLYYIDEQKQIYSELALHSARALTEPFSHMPEDYIFVPLRDYSGIDYSRDGGRTFQTTHFDDTSDKLEGYYYRPRVDTVEQIVVLNNQIFVLDKNRGIFRSPQPYGTRIGYDLLSPTNQAILERHTRYMGPRWDNPPASLPTMPDQYTGWDRWRCDPSLKQEVIIQSRFKPFHQWQNKLRAVLGLSHDEVTHES
;
A
#
# COMPACT_ATOMS: atom_id res chain seq x y z
N MET A 1 -14.78 43.29 -19.11
CA MET A 1 -15.23 44.70 -19.14
C MET A 1 -16.64 44.89 -18.57
N LEU A 2 -17.64 44.12 -19.02
CA LEU A 2 -19.05 44.24 -18.56
C LEU A 2 -19.24 44.13 -17.03
N ALA A 3 -18.53 43.20 -16.37
CA ALA A 3 -18.71 42.97 -14.93
C ALA A 3 -18.29 44.14 -14.03
N PHE A 4 -17.21 44.84 -14.39
CA PHE A 4 -16.76 46.03 -13.67
C PHE A 4 -17.75 47.19 -13.85
N CYS A 5 -18.35 47.32 -15.05
CA CYS A 5 -19.41 48.29 -15.29
C CYS A 5 -20.63 48.03 -14.39
N TYR A 6 -21.06 46.77 -14.19
CA TYR A 6 -22.15 46.44 -13.27
C TYR A 6 -21.82 46.80 -11.81
N LEU A 7 -20.59 46.57 -11.36
CA LEU A 7 -20.13 47.00 -10.03
C LEU A 7 -20.21 48.52 -9.87
N PHE A 8 -19.64 49.30 -10.80
CA PHE A 8 -19.67 50.76 -10.72
C PHE A 8 -21.10 51.33 -10.77
N VAL A 9 -21.96 50.78 -11.62
CA VAL A 9 -23.37 51.21 -11.73
C VAL A 9 -24.15 50.90 -10.46
N THR A 10 -23.99 49.70 -9.89
CA THR A 10 -24.67 49.32 -8.63
C THR A 10 -24.13 50.11 -7.44
N THR A 11 -22.83 50.38 -7.35
CA THR A 11 -22.25 51.25 -6.31
C THR A 11 -22.80 52.68 -6.41
N GLY A 12 -22.87 53.24 -7.62
CA GLY A 12 -23.45 54.56 -7.86
C GLY A 12 -24.93 54.63 -7.46
N LEU A 13 -25.70 53.59 -7.78
CA LEU A 13 -27.12 53.48 -7.39
C LEU A 13 -27.31 53.34 -5.87
N VAL A 14 -26.45 52.61 -5.16
CA VAL A 14 -26.48 52.53 -3.69
C VAL A 14 -26.26 53.91 -3.08
N ILE A 15 -25.23 54.64 -3.53
CA ILE A 15 -24.90 56.00 -3.03
C ILE A 15 -26.06 56.95 -3.31
N TYR A 16 -26.61 56.94 -4.52
CA TYR A 16 -27.76 57.77 -4.89
C TYR A 16 -29.00 57.47 -4.04
N SER A 17 -29.32 56.19 -3.85
CA SER A 17 -30.47 55.75 -3.05
C SER A 17 -30.32 56.13 -1.57
N TYR A 18 -29.09 56.12 -1.06
CA TYR A 18 -28.74 56.56 0.29
C TYR A 18 -28.97 58.05 0.48
N VAL A 19 -28.50 58.88 -0.45
CA VAL A 19 -28.72 60.34 -0.43
C VAL A 19 -30.21 60.68 -0.51
N GLN A 20 -30.98 59.94 -1.31
CA GLN A 20 -32.43 60.15 -1.50
C GLN A 20 -33.31 59.52 -0.41
N LYS A 21 -32.73 58.90 0.65
CA LYS A 21 -33.43 58.20 1.75
C LYS A 21 -34.44 57.12 1.28
N LYS A 22 -34.27 56.56 0.09
CA LYS A 22 -35.15 55.50 -0.46
C LYS A 22 -34.72 54.12 0.04
N ARG A 23 -35.19 53.73 1.23
CA ARG A 23 -34.82 52.48 1.90
C ARG A 23 -35.04 51.21 1.04
N GLY A 24 -36.13 51.13 0.29
CA GLY A 24 -36.43 49.98 -0.58
C GLY A 24 -35.47 49.87 -1.78
N LEU A 25 -35.20 51.00 -2.45
CA LEU A 25 -34.28 51.04 -3.61
C LEU A 25 -32.84 50.75 -3.19
N MET A 26 -32.44 51.24 -2.01
CA MET A 26 -31.16 50.94 -1.40
C MET A 26 -30.98 49.44 -1.16
N ALA A 27 -31.98 48.77 -0.59
CA ALA A 27 -31.91 47.33 -0.33
C ALA A 27 -31.75 46.51 -1.62
N ILE A 28 -32.51 46.85 -2.67
CA ILE A 28 -32.43 46.17 -3.98
C ILE A 28 -31.05 46.39 -4.61
N SER A 29 -30.56 47.63 -4.62
CA SER A 29 -29.25 47.95 -5.20
C SER A 29 -28.09 47.29 -4.45
N TYR A 30 -28.21 47.15 -3.12
CA TYR A 30 -27.22 46.48 -2.31
C TYR A 30 -27.23 44.95 -2.53
N CYS A 31 -28.40 44.34 -2.65
CA CYS A 31 -28.52 42.92 -3.03
C CYS A 31 -27.90 42.65 -4.41
N ALA A 32 -28.17 43.53 -5.39
CA ALA A 32 -27.57 43.43 -6.73
C ALA A 32 -26.04 43.55 -6.69
N PHE A 33 -25.51 44.47 -5.86
CA PHE A 33 -24.07 44.61 -5.62
C PHE A 33 -23.47 43.33 -5.00
N LEU A 34 -24.10 42.77 -3.95
CA LEU A 34 -23.60 41.55 -3.30
C LEU A 34 -23.58 40.34 -4.25
N ILE A 35 -24.61 40.18 -5.09
CA ILE A 35 -24.67 39.13 -6.10
C ILE A 35 -23.52 39.29 -7.11
N CYS A 36 -23.29 40.50 -7.63
CA CYS A 36 -22.19 40.77 -8.56
C CYS A 36 -20.82 40.57 -7.88
N PHE A 37 -20.68 40.98 -6.63
CA PHE A 37 -19.46 40.81 -5.86
C PHE A 37 -19.15 39.32 -5.67
N LEU A 38 -20.11 38.52 -5.20
CA LEU A 38 -20.01 37.07 -5.05
C LEU A 38 -19.66 36.35 -6.37
N ALA A 39 -20.15 36.87 -7.51
CA ALA A 39 -19.77 36.36 -8.83
C ALA A 39 -18.28 36.59 -9.14
N LEU A 40 -17.67 37.66 -8.65
CA LEU A 40 -16.35 38.12 -9.06
C LEU A 40 -15.23 37.81 -8.05
N MET A 41 -15.57 37.50 -6.80
CA MET A 41 -14.55 37.19 -5.80
C MET A 41 -13.70 35.97 -6.22
N PRO A 42 -12.36 36.07 -6.19
CA PRO A 42 -11.51 34.91 -6.41
C PRO A 42 -11.68 33.93 -5.24
N ILE A 43 -12.14 32.72 -5.53
CA ILE A 43 -12.25 31.66 -4.53
C ILE A 43 -10.91 30.91 -4.49
N PRO A 44 -10.22 30.88 -3.34
CA PRO A 44 -8.98 30.13 -3.21
C PRO A 44 -9.22 28.62 -3.28
N GLY A 45 -8.24 27.88 -3.78
CA GLY A 45 -8.27 26.41 -3.81
C GLY A 45 -9.03 25.87 -5.01
N GLN A 46 -8.29 25.50 -6.05
CA GLN A 46 -8.75 24.62 -7.12
C GLN A 46 -8.39 23.17 -6.79
N ASP A 47 -9.02 22.24 -7.51
CA ASP A 47 -8.58 20.85 -7.50
C ASP A 47 -7.11 20.82 -7.96
N ARG A 48 -6.27 20.06 -7.24
CA ARG A 48 -4.87 19.89 -7.61
C ARG A 48 -4.55 18.42 -7.74
N THR A 49 -3.88 18.07 -8.82
CA THR A 49 -3.34 16.73 -9.02
C THR A 49 -1.99 16.67 -8.33
N VAL A 50 -1.83 15.73 -7.40
CA VAL A 50 -0.55 15.44 -6.75
C VAL A 50 -0.15 14.01 -7.05
N LEU A 51 1.15 13.75 -7.08
CA LEU A 51 1.66 12.38 -7.14
C LEU A 51 1.45 11.71 -5.77
N GLY A 52 0.59 10.70 -5.73
CA GLY A 52 0.37 9.84 -4.57
C GLY A 52 1.29 8.63 -4.57
N ALA A 53 1.36 7.94 -3.43
CA ALA A 53 2.00 6.63 -3.35
C ALA A 53 1.15 5.62 -4.14
N PRO A 54 1.67 5.01 -5.21
CA PRO A 54 0.91 4.10 -6.03
C PRO A 54 0.61 2.80 -5.27
N THR A 55 -0.53 2.20 -5.59
CA THR A 55 -0.92 0.90 -5.09
C THR A 55 -0.86 -0.15 -6.20
N GLN A 56 -0.14 -1.24 -5.97
CA GLN A 56 0.00 -2.33 -6.94
C GLN A 56 0.04 -3.71 -6.28
N ILE A 57 -0.46 -4.73 -6.97
CA ILE A 57 -0.31 -6.12 -6.54
C ILE A 57 1.13 -6.54 -6.82
N VAL A 58 1.88 -6.86 -5.77
CA VAL A 58 3.29 -7.24 -5.86
C VAL A 58 3.54 -8.73 -5.82
N PHE A 59 2.57 -9.51 -5.34
CA PHE A 59 2.63 -10.96 -5.34
C PHE A 59 1.23 -11.57 -5.37
N LYS A 60 1.06 -12.69 -6.07
CA LYS A 60 -0.17 -13.49 -6.03
C LYS A 60 0.12 -14.87 -5.47
N PHE A 61 -0.65 -15.24 -4.46
CA PHE A 61 -0.62 -16.58 -3.88
C PHE A 61 -1.44 -17.56 -4.71
N ASP A 62 -2.59 -17.11 -5.18
CA ASP A 62 -3.51 -17.80 -6.08
C ASP A 62 -4.41 -16.78 -6.79
N ASN A 63 -5.60 -17.19 -7.24
CA ASN A 63 -6.56 -16.34 -7.94
C ASN A 63 -7.27 -15.32 -7.03
N TYR A 64 -7.32 -15.53 -5.72
CA TYR A 64 -8.10 -14.75 -4.76
C TYR A 64 -7.24 -14.06 -3.69
N ARG A 65 -6.03 -14.57 -3.46
CA ARG A 65 -5.11 -14.11 -2.42
C ARG A 65 -3.89 -13.42 -3.01
N SER A 66 -3.59 -12.23 -2.51
CA SER A 66 -2.49 -11.42 -3.02
C SER A 66 -1.84 -10.53 -1.96
N LEU A 67 -0.64 -10.03 -2.28
CA LEU A 67 0.02 -8.95 -1.56
C LEU A 67 -0.10 -7.67 -2.38
N GLN A 68 -0.61 -6.62 -1.75
CA GLN A 68 -0.74 -5.30 -2.33
C GLN A 68 0.18 -4.33 -1.61
N LEU A 69 1.05 -3.64 -2.37
CA LEU A 69 1.98 -2.65 -1.85
C LEU A 69 1.50 -1.25 -2.22
N THR A 70 1.39 -0.39 -1.21
CA THR A 70 1.14 1.05 -1.37
C THR A 70 2.40 1.81 -0.97
N GLY A 71 3.10 2.36 -1.95
CA GLY A 71 4.43 2.93 -1.72
C GLY A 71 5.19 3.34 -2.97
N LEU A 72 6.31 4.04 -2.79
CA LEU A 72 7.18 4.51 -3.87
C LEU A 72 8.38 3.58 -4.05
N GLY A 73 8.81 3.35 -5.29
CA GLY A 73 10.01 2.56 -5.57
C GLY A 73 9.98 1.14 -5.00
N CYS A 74 8.80 0.49 -5.01
CA CYS A 74 8.59 -0.84 -4.44
C CYS A 74 8.84 -0.95 -2.93
N GLN A 75 8.73 0.16 -2.21
CA GLN A 75 8.81 0.21 -0.76
C GLN A 75 7.62 0.99 -0.18
N GLY A 76 6.96 0.42 0.84
CA GLY A 76 5.83 1.06 1.48
C GLY A 76 5.08 0.14 2.42
N ARG A 77 3.77 0.37 2.54
CA ARG A 77 2.88 -0.48 3.32
C ARG A 77 2.45 -1.68 2.49
N LEU A 78 2.44 -2.85 3.10
CA LEU A 78 2.10 -4.10 2.46
C LEU A 78 0.85 -4.69 3.11
N TYR A 79 -0.07 -5.12 2.27
CA TYR A 79 -1.37 -5.63 2.69
C TYR A 79 -1.57 -7.02 2.11
N TYR A 80 -1.99 -7.94 2.95
CA TYR A 80 -2.55 -9.21 2.52
C TYR A 80 -4.03 -9.03 2.23
N ILE A 81 -4.46 -9.54 1.07
CA ILE A 81 -5.83 -9.45 0.61
C ILE A 81 -6.29 -10.86 0.25
N ASP A 82 -7.44 -11.25 0.79
CA ASP A 82 -8.22 -12.41 0.37
C ASP A 82 -9.60 -11.92 -0.06
N GLU A 83 -9.82 -11.87 -1.37
CA GLU A 83 -11.08 -11.37 -1.94
C GLU A 83 -12.25 -12.31 -1.64
N GLN A 84 -12.02 -13.62 -1.55
CA GLN A 84 -13.08 -14.59 -1.30
C GLN A 84 -13.58 -14.51 0.15
N LYS A 85 -12.65 -14.34 1.10
CA LYS A 85 -12.96 -14.24 2.54
C LYS A 85 -13.17 -12.81 3.02
N GLN A 86 -13.04 -11.82 2.13
CA GLN A 86 -13.12 -10.39 2.44
C GLN A 86 -12.14 -10.00 3.56
N ILE A 87 -10.90 -10.49 3.48
CA ILE A 87 -9.84 -10.17 4.45
C ILE A 87 -8.96 -9.10 3.84
N TYR A 88 -8.68 -8.06 4.64
CA TYR A 88 -7.70 -7.03 4.36
C TYR A 88 -6.88 -6.82 5.62
N SER A 89 -5.62 -7.27 5.59
CA SER A 89 -4.73 -7.26 6.74
C SER A 89 -3.47 -6.49 6.40
N GLU A 90 -3.19 -5.41 7.14
CA GLU A 90 -1.89 -4.76 7.08
C GLU A 90 -0.85 -5.69 7.72
N LEU A 91 0.24 -5.94 7.00
CA LEU A 91 1.38 -6.66 7.56
C LEU A 91 2.05 -5.76 8.61
N ALA A 92 2.59 -6.37 9.67
CA ALA A 92 3.08 -5.64 10.85
C ALA A 92 4.26 -4.70 10.54
N LEU A 93 4.88 -4.82 9.37
CA LEU A 93 6.00 -4.01 8.91
C LEU A 93 5.55 -2.68 8.30
N HIS A 94 5.97 -1.59 8.93
CA HIS A 94 5.67 -0.23 8.45
C HIS A 94 6.48 0.21 7.20
N SER A 95 7.38 -0.63 6.67
CA SER A 95 8.11 -0.35 5.42
C SER A 95 8.61 -1.62 4.73
N ALA A 96 7.68 -2.44 4.24
CA ALA A 96 8.01 -3.59 3.41
C ALA A 96 8.63 -3.15 2.08
N ARG A 97 9.58 -3.95 1.57
CA ARG A 97 10.15 -3.80 0.24
C ARG A 97 9.96 -5.10 -0.53
N ALA A 98 9.62 -5.01 -1.81
CA ALA A 98 9.43 -6.19 -2.65
C ALA A 98 10.69 -7.07 -2.69
N LEU A 99 10.48 -8.39 -2.68
CA LEU A 99 11.53 -9.39 -2.85
C LEU A 99 12.04 -9.39 -4.29
N THR A 100 13.31 -9.75 -4.48
CA THR A 100 13.97 -9.76 -5.79
C THR A 100 14.16 -11.18 -6.35
N GLU A 101 14.45 -12.09 -5.43
CA GLU A 101 14.62 -13.52 -5.53
C GLU A 101 13.32 -14.24 -5.92
N PRO A 102 13.43 -15.43 -6.53
CA PRO A 102 12.31 -16.35 -6.67
C PRO A 102 11.66 -16.66 -5.32
N PHE A 103 10.34 -16.53 -5.27
CA PHE A 103 9.53 -16.76 -4.10
C PHE A 103 8.21 -17.39 -4.55
N SER A 104 7.99 -18.64 -4.15
CA SER A 104 6.77 -19.38 -4.46
C SER A 104 6.11 -19.80 -3.15
N HIS A 105 4.80 -19.59 -3.05
CA HIS A 105 4.07 -19.88 -1.82
C HIS A 105 2.73 -20.52 -2.13
N MET A 106 2.58 -21.80 -1.77
CA MET A 106 1.32 -22.52 -1.84
C MET A 106 0.41 -22.02 -0.73
N PRO A 107 -0.81 -21.56 -1.03
CA PRO A 107 -1.55 -20.83 -0.03
C PRO A 107 -2.53 -21.73 0.73
N GLU A 108 -2.32 -21.81 2.04
CA GLU A 108 -3.08 -22.63 3.00
C GLU A 108 -3.55 -21.74 4.16
N ASP A 109 -3.66 -22.27 5.39
CA ASP A 109 -3.96 -21.47 6.59
C ASP A 109 -2.75 -20.67 7.07
N TYR A 110 -1.55 -21.13 6.73
CA TYR A 110 -0.33 -20.43 7.05
C TYR A 110 0.14 -19.60 5.86
N ILE A 111 0.38 -18.32 6.10
CA ILE A 111 0.90 -17.38 5.12
C ILE A 111 2.23 -16.86 5.63
N PHE A 112 3.28 -16.91 4.81
CA PHE A 112 4.60 -16.38 5.13
C PHE A 112 5.01 -15.33 4.12
N VAL A 113 5.53 -14.23 4.63
CA VAL A 113 6.02 -13.12 3.85
C VAL A 113 7.37 -12.71 4.45
N PRO A 114 8.49 -13.13 3.85
CA PRO A 114 9.80 -12.73 4.34
C PRO A 114 10.02 -11.23 4.18
N LEU A 115 10.81 -10.65 5.08
CA LEU A 115 11.40 -9.34 4.85
C LEU A 115 12.45 -9.44 3.74
N ARG A 116 12.61 -8.37 2.96
CA ARG A 116 13.60 -8.31 1.88
C ARG A 116 15.03 -8.59 2.34
N ASP A 117 15.40 -8.18 3.55
CA ASP A 117 16.75 -8.41 4.09
C ASP A 117 16.88 -9.75 4.84
N TYR A 118 15.82 -10.56 4.79
CA TYR A 118 15.64 -11.80 5.55
C TYR A 118 16.05 -11.65 7.02
N SER A 119 15.77 -10.49 7.62
CA SER A 119 15.90 -10.31 9.07
C SER A 119 14.72 -10.89 9.83
N GLY A 120 13.57 -11.04 9.15
CA GLY A 120 12.43 -11.72 9.71
C GLY A 120 11.45 -12.24 8.67
N ILE A 121 10.35 -12.77 9.18
CA ILE A 121 9.22 -13.30 8.43
C ILE A 121 7.95 -12.80 9.11
N ASP A 122 7.10 -12.12 8.34
CA ASP A 122 5.71 -11.92 8.72
C ASP A 122 4.92 -13.18 8.42
N TYR A 123 4.20 -13.67 9.40
CA TYR A 123 3.43 -14.90 9.26
C TYR A 123 2.03 -14.77 9.81
N SER A 124 1.11 -15.49 9.18
CA SER A 124 -0.23 -15.75 9.67
C SER A 124 -0.42 -17.25 9.91
N ARG A 125 -1.26 -17.60 10.88
CA ARG A 125 -1.67 -18.97 11.19
C ARG A 125 -3.18 -19.17 11.09
N ASP A 126 -3.89 -18.15 10.62
CA ASP A 126 -5.35 -18.06 10.62
C ASP A 126 -5.89 -17.65 9.24
N GLY A 127 -5.17 -18.02 8.18
CA GLY A 127 -5.54 -17.74 6.79
C GLY A 127 -5.39 -16.27 6.39
N GLY A 128 -4.50 -15.54 7.06
CA GLY A 128 -4.19 -14.14 6.80
C GLY A 128 -5.06 -13.12 7.56
N ARG A 129 -5.82 -13.54 8.58
CA ARG A 129 -6.63 -12.60 9.40
C ARG A 129 -5.78 -11.79 10.36
N THR A 130 -4.74 -12.41 10.92
CA THR A 130 -3.76 -11.74 11.76
C THR A 130 -2.35 -12.11 11.34
N PHE A 131 -1.44 -11.14 11.44
CA PHE A 131 -0.02 -11.32 11.15
C PHE A 131 0.83 -11.03 12.38
N GLN A 132 1.90 -11.80 12.52
CA GLN A 132 2.94 -11.65 13.54
C GLN A 132 4.31 -11.69 12.87
N THR A 133 5.28 -10.97 13.40
CA THR A 133 6.66 -10.99 12.88
C THR A 133 7.54 -11.86 13.76
N THR A 134 8.40 -12.65 13.13
CA THR A 134 9.52 -13.31 13.81
C THR A 134 10.84 -13.00 13.12
N HIS A 135 11.97 -13.10 13.83
CA HIS A 135 13.27 -12.74 13.29
C HIS A 135 14.10 -13.98 12.95
N PHE A 136 14.88 -13.92 11.86
CA PHE A 136 15.82 -14.99 11.52
C PHE A 136 17.01 -15.07 12.49
N ASP A 137 17.28 -14.01 13.27
CA ASP A 137 18.31 -14.05 14.32
C ASP A 137 17.91 -14.94 15.51
N ASP A 138 16.62 -15.27 15.62
CA ASP A 138 16.14 -16.26 16.59
C ASP A 138 16.45 -17.70 16.14
N THR A 139 16.98 -17.92 14.93
CA THR A 139 17.16 -19.28 14.38
C THR A 139 18.17 -20.13 15.13
N SER A 140 18.00 -21.44 14.94
CA SER A 140 18.78 -22.49 15.59
C SER A 140 20.23 -22.61 15.12
N ASP A 141 20.65 -21.87 14.08
CA ASP A 141 21.95 -22.00 13.40
C ASP A 141 23.13 -21.41 14.20
N LYS A 142 23.12 -21.55 15.54
CA LYS A 142 24.18 -21.13 16.45
C LYS A 142 25.25 -22.22 16.55
N LEU A 143 26.35 -22.06 15.83
CA LEU A 143 27.54 -22.90 15.98
C LEU A 143 28.56 -22.16 16.83
N GLU A 144 28.93 -22.68 18.01
CA GLU A 144 30.05 -22.15 18.81
C GLU A 144 30.03 -20.62 19.05
N GLY A 145 28.83 -20.02 19.14
CA GLY A 145 28.66 -18.58 19.33
C GLY A 145 28.55 -17.74 18.05
N TYR A 146 28.69 -18.35 16.86
CA TYR A 146 28.42 -17.71 15.58
C TYR A 146 27.00 -17.98 15.08
N TYR A 147 26.31 -16.90 14.75
CA TYR A 147 24.98 -16.90 14.15
C TYR A 147 25.15 -16.75 12.64
N TYR A 148 24.78 -17.78 11.88
CA TYR A 148 24.59 -17.59 10.44
C TYR A 148 23.13 -17.30 10.16
N ARG A 149 22.91 -16.28 9.32
CA ARG A 149 21.59 -15.90 8.84
C ARG A 149 21.61 -15.82 7.32
N PRO A 150 20.57 -16.32 6.63
CA PRO A 150 20.39 -16.04 5.20
C PRO A 150 20.41 -14.53 4.94
N ARG A 151 21.06 -14.12 3.85
CA ARG A 151 21.18 -12.71 3.44
C ARG A 151 20.75 -12.55 1.99
N VAL A 152 20.48 -11.31 1.60
CA VAL A 152 20.06 -10.92 0.25
C VAL A 152 20.99 -11.49 -0.83
N ASP A 153 22.28 -11.56 -0.55
CA ASP A 153 23.30 -12.05 -1.47
C ASP A 153 23.50 -13.57 -1.45
N THR A 154 22.90 -14.29 -0.49
CA THR A 154 23.09 -15.73 -0.29
C THR A 154 21.85 -16.57 -0.57
N VAL A 155 20.66 -16.01 -0.41
CA VAL A 155 19.40 -16.68 -0.71
C VAL A 155 19.17 -16.74 -2.21
N GLU A 156 18.93 -17.94 -2.72
CA GLU A 156 18.70 -18.19 -4.14
C GLU A 156 17.22 -18.38 -4.46
N GLN A 157 16.44 -19.00 -3.57
CA GLN A 157 15.02 -19.25 -3.77
C GLN A 157 14.32 -19.56 -2.44
N ILE A 158 13.06 -19.14 -2.33
CA ILE A 158 12.20 -19.45 -1.19
C ILE A 158 10.96 -20.21 -1.70
N VAL A 159 10.65 -21.31 -1.03
CA VAL A 159 9.45 -22.12 -1.31
C VAL A 159 8.69 -22.31 -0.02
N VAL A 160 7.38 -22.07 -0.07
CA VAL A 160 6.46 -22.46 1.00
C VAL A 160 5.48 -23.49 0.46
N LEU A 161 5.48 -24.68 1.06
CA LEU A 161 4.59 -25.76 0.66
C LEU A 161 4.21 -26.59 1.90
N ASN A 162 2.96 -27.06 1.99
CA ASN A 162 2.46 -27.89 3.08
C ASN A 162 2.67 -27.24 4.47
N ASN A 163 2.39 -25.94 4.54
CA ASN A 163 2.64 -25.07 5.70
C ASN A 163 4.11 -25.02 6.18
N GLN A 164 5.09 -25.45 5.40
CA GLN A 164 6.50 -25.43 5.76
C GLN A 164 7.25 -24.45 4.86
N ILE A 165 8.14 -23.65 5.45
CA ILE A 165 9.03 -22.75 4.70
C ILE A 165 10.37 -23.42 4.43
N PHE A 166 10.85 -23.27 3.20
CA PHE A 166 12.16 -23.71 2.73
C PHE A 166 12.90 -22.51 2.12
N VAL A 167 14.15 -22.30 2.53
CA VAL A 167 14.99 -21.23 2.00
C VAL A 167 16.27 -21.86 1.47
N LEU A 168 16.48 -21.82 0.16
CA LEU A 168 17.73 -22.25 -0.45
C LEU A 168 18.77 -21.14 -0.31
N ASP A 169 19.83 -21.45 0.41
CA ASP A 169 20.98 -20.58 0.64
C ASP A 169 22.23 -21.22 0.03
N LYS A 170 22.97 -20.43 -0.75
CA LYS A 170 24.14 -20.91 -1.49
C LYS A 170 25.30 -21.39 -0.59
N ASN A 171 25.36 -20.95 0.67
CA ASN A 171 26.45 -21.28 1.59
C ASN A 171 26.08 -22.43 2.54
N ARG A 172 24.81 -22.55 2.92
CA ARG A 172 24.34 -23.48 3.97
C ARG A 172 23.38 -24.54 3.47
N GLY A 173 22.94 -24.49 2.23
CA GLY A 173 21.95 -25.40 1.66
C GLY A 173 20.50 -24.98 1.98
N ILE A 174 19.60 -25.95 2.12
CA ILE A 174 18.16 -25.69 2.27
C ILE A 174 17.80 -25.57 3.75
N PHE A 175 17.58 -24.35 4.22
CA PHE A 175 16.92 -24.13 5.50
C PHE A 175 15.47 -24.61 5.43
N ARG A 176 14.97 -25.21 6.52
CA ARG A 176 13.55 -25.58 6.64
C ARG A 176 12.99 -25.28 8.02
N SER A 177 11.69 -24.99 8.09
CA SER A 177 10.93 -24.96 9.35
C SER A 177 10.49 -26.36 9.81
N PRO A 178 10.03 -26.58 11.05
CA PRO A 178 9.49 -27.87 11.51
C PRO A 178 8.12 -28.19 10.89
N GLN A 179 7.75 -29.48 10.92
CA GLN A 179 6.44 -30.00 10.47
C GLN A 179 5.68 -30.76 11.60
N PRO A 180 4.36 -30.56 11.84
CA PRO A 180 3.54 -29.50 11.30
C PRO A 180 3.99 -28.16 11.88
N TYR A 181 3.80 -27.14 11.07
CA TYR A 181 4.22 -25.80 11.41
C TYR A 181 3.32 -25.16 12.49
N GLY A 182 3.82 -24.12 13.16
CA GLY A 182 3.02 -23.28 14.05
C GLY A 182 3.16 -23.53 15.54
N THR A 183 4.02 -24.44 15.97
CA THR A 183 4.31 -24.68 17.40
C THR A 183 5.34 -23.68 17.98
N ARG A 184 6.26 -23.15 17.15
CA ARG A 184 7.20 -22.02 17.39
C ARG A 184 7.83 -21.63 16.04
N ILE A 185 7.84 -20.34 15.71
CA ILE A 185 8.18 -19.86 14.36
C ILE A 185 9.51 -19.09 14.32
N GLY A 186 9.92 -18.48 15.44
CA GLY A 186 11.19 -17.74 15.50
C GLY A 186 12.44 -18.58 15.64
N TYR A 187 12.35 -19.71 16.35
CA TYR A 187 13.56 -20.45 16.75
C TYR A 187 13.98 -21.57 15.81
N ASP A 188 13.14 -21.89 14.84
CA ASP A 188 13.09 -23.24 14.29
C ASP A 188 13.25 -23.23 12.76
N LEU A 189 14.19 -22.47 12.19
CA LEU A 189 14.74 -22.81 10.87
C LEU A 189 16.06 -23.55 11.06
N LEU A 190 16.18 -24.69 10.38
CA LEU A 190 17.33 -25.59 10.48
C LEU A 190 18.02 -25.72 9.12
N SER A 191 19.34 -25.50 9.09
CA SER A 191 20.17 -25.79 7.93
C SER A 191 20.72 -27.23 7.97
N PRO A 192 21.02 -27.84 6.80
CA PRO A 192 21.71 -29.13 6.73
C PRO A 192 23.05 -29.13 7.46
N THR A 193 23.77 -28.01 7.42
CA THR A 193 25.09 -27.85 8.03
C THR A 193 25.05 -28.11 9.54
N ASN A 194 23.97 -27.71 10.22
CA ASN A 194 23.86 -27.80 11.67
C ASN A 194 22.91 -28.88 12.16
N GLN A 195 22.27 -29.64 11.26
CA GLN A 195 21.29 -30.65 11.63
C GLN A 195 21.85 -31.67 12.63
N ALA A 196 22.99 -32.31 12.34
CA ALA A 196 23.58 -33.33 13.23
C ALA A 196 24.00 -32.79 14.61
N ILE A 197 24.34 -31.50 14.69
CA ILE A 197 24.71 -30.83 15.95
C ILE A 197 23.45 -30.55 16.77
N LEU A 198 22.41 -30.07 16.11
CA LEU A 198 21.17 -29.63 16.74
C LEU A 198 20.24 -30.80 17.10
N GLU A 199 20.34 -31.94 16.41
CA GLU A 199 19.63 -33.20 16.74
C GLU A 199 19.84 -33.64 18.21
N ARG A 200 20.95 -33.24 18.84
CA ARG A 200 21.23 -33.53 20.26
C ARG A 200 20.45 -32.64 21.24
N HIS A 201 19.85 -31.55 20.78
CA HIS A 201 19.02 -30.68 21.60
C HIS A 201 17.56 -31.14 21.53
N THR A 202 16.92 -31.29 22.69
CA THR A 202 15.52 -31.72 22.82
C THR A 202 14.51 -30.89 22.02
N ARG A 203 14.86 -29.63 21.70
CA ARG A 203 14.06 -28.75 20.83
C ARG A 203 14.01 -29.22 19.37
N TYR A 204 15.08 -29.81 18.85
CA TYR A 204 15.19 -30.29 17.47
C TYR A 204 15.05 -31.81 17.35
N MET A 205 14.65 -32.46 18.44
CA MET A 205 14.28 -33.88 18.43
C MET A 205 12.83 -34.08 17.96
N GLY A 206 12.61 -35.27 17.41
CA GLY A 206 11.30 -35.80 17.06
C GLY A 206 10.91 -35.62 15.59
N PRO A 207 9.76 -36.19 15.19
CA PRO A 207 9.42 -36.43 13.80
C PRO A 207 9.21 -35.18 12.96
N ARG A 208 9.08 -34.02 13.61
CA ARG A 208 8.95 -32.71 12.96
C ARG A 208 10.19 -32.26 12.17
N TRP A 209 11.32 -32.92 12.40
CA TRP A 209 12.58 -32.71 11.71
C TRP A 209 13.01 -33.96 10.93
N ASP A 210 12.12 -34.94 10.74
CA ASP A 210 12.46 -36.10 9.91
C ASP A 210 12.57 -35.69 8.44
N ASN A 211 13.26 -36.51 7.64
CA ASN A 211 13.33 -36.38 6.17
C ASN A 211 13.81 -35.00 5.69
N PRO A 212 15.06 -34.60 5.95
CA PRO A 212 15.59 -33.37 5.38
C PRO A 212 15.54 -33.41 3.84
N PRO A 213 15.08 -32.34 3.19
CA PRO A 213 14.97 -32.31 1.74
C PRO A 213 16.36 -32.28 1.10
N ALA A 214 16.62 -33.17 0.15
CA ALA A 214 17.84 -33.14 -0.68
C ALA A 214 17.80 -32.01 -1.73
N SER A 215 16.60 -31.58 -2.13
CA SER A 215 16.34 -30.50 -3.07
C SER A 215 15.11 -29.72 -2.64
N LEU A 216 14.93 -28.49 -3.15
CA LEU A 216 13.71 -27.74 -2.88
C LEU A 216 12.48 -28.53 -3.33
N PRO A 217 11.38 -28.51 -2.56
CA PRO A 217 10.15 -29.11 -3.00
C PRO A 217 9.63 -28.38 -4.24
N THR A 218 9.06 -29.15 -5.17
CA THR A 218 8.48 -28.60 -6.40
C THR A 218 7.02 -28.23 -6.14
N MET A 219 6.59 -27.09 -6.67
CA MET A 219 5.17 -26.70 -6.60
C MET A 219 4.31 -27.70 -7.39
N PRO A 220 3.10 -28.02 -6.89
CA PRO A 220 2.20 -28.92 -7.59
C PRO A 220 1.70 -28.30 -8.90
N ASP A 221 1.29 -29.13 -9.87
CA ASP A 221 0.85 -28.68 -11.20
C ASP A 221 -0.35 -27.72 -11.15
N GLN A 222 -1.21 -27.84 -10.13
CA GLN A 222 -2.34 -26.93 -9.92
C GLN A 222 -1.97 -25.57 -9.30
N TYR A 223 -0.69 -25.28 -9.05
CA TYR A 223 -0.28 -24.01 -8.47
C TYR A 223 -0.51 -22.84 -9.45
N THR A 224 -1.37 -21.90 -9.08
CA THR A 224 -1.71 -20.73 -9.92
C THR A 224 -1.10 -19.42 -9.43
N GLY A 225 -0.33 -19.47 -8.34
CA GLY A 225 0.37 -18.31 -7.78
C GLY A 225 1.56 -17.87 -8.62
N TRP A 226 2.17 -16.77 -8.23
CA TRP A 226 3.41 -16.30 -8.84
C TRP A 226 4.62 -17.00 -8.24
N ASP A 227 5.64 -17.20 -9.07
CA ASP A 227 6.93 -17.76 -8.70
C ASP A 227 7.92 -16.70 -8.18
N ARG A 228 7.54 -15.43 -8.29
CA ARG A 228 8.30 -14.28 -7.82
C ARG A 228 7.43 -13.04 -7.65
N TRP A 229 7.95 -12.08 -6.91
CA TRP A 229 7.34 -10.77 -6.78
C TRP A 229 7.49 -9.98 -8.07
N ARG A 230 6.50 -9.15 -8.38
CA ARG A 230 6.48 -8.27 -9.55
C ARG A 230 6.12 -6.89 -9.07
N CYS A 231 7.04 -5.94 -9.21
CA CYS A 231 6.78 -4.57 -8.81
C CYS A 231 7.39 -3.61 -9.82
N ASP A 232 6.61 -2.61 -10.21
CA ASP A 232 7.06 -1.49 -11.03
C ASP A 232 7.51 -0.34 -10.11
N PRO A 233 8.82 -0.07 -9.99
CA PRO A 233 9.33 1.01 -9.15
C PRO A 233 9.07 2.40 -9.75
N SER A 234 8.74 2.46 -11.05
CA SER A 234 8.48 3.70 -11.78
C SER A 234 7.00 4.08 -11.82
N LEU A 235 6.13 3.23 -11.24
CA LEU A 235 4.70 3.45 -11.21
C LEU A 235 4.39 4.81 -10.55
N LYS A 236 3.60 5.62 -11.25
CA LYS A 236 3.12 6.92 -10.78
C LYS A 236 1.61 6.84 -10.68
N GLN A 237 1.06 7.29 -9.55
CA GLN A 237 -0.38 7.40 -9.37
C GLN A 237 -0.73 8.84 -9.07
N GLU A 238 -1.51 9.44 -9.97
CA GLU A 238 -2.07 10.77 -9.77
C GLU A 238 -3.26 10.70 -8.83
N VAL A 239 -3.25 11.55 -7.81
CA VAL A 239 -4.34 11.70 -6.85
C VAL A 239 -4.88 13.11 -6.95
N ILE A 240 -6.17 13.22 -7.25
CA ILE A 240 -6.88 14.49 -7.31
C ILE A 240 -7.28 14.87 -5.88
N ILE A 241 -6.62 15.89 -5.34
CA ILE A 241 -7.07 16.51 -4.09
C ILE A 241 -8.18 17.49 -4.45
N GLN A 242 -9.42 17.11 -4.13
CA GLN A 242 -10.58 17.96 -4.35
C GLN A 242 -10.54 19.18 -3.43
N SER A 243 -10.81 20.35 -4.00
CA SER A 243 -10.97 21.57 -3.22
C SER A 243 -12.23 21.48 -2.35
N ARG A 244 -12.09 21.87 -1.07
CA ARG A 244 -13.22 22.05 -0.15
C ARG A 244 -14.24 23.08 -0.66
N PHE A 245 -13.85 23.94 -1.61
CA PHE A 245 -14.70 24.96 -2.22
C PHE A 245 -15.31 24.51 -3.55
N LYS A 246 -15.15 23.25 -3.97
CA LYS A 246 -15.72 22.72 -5.23
C LYS A 246 -17.23 22.99 -5.40
N PRO A 247 -18.09 22.82 -4.37
CA PRO A 247 -19.51 23.19 -4.48
C PRO A 247 -19.70 24.70 -4.71
N PHE A 248 -18.86 25.53 -4.09
CA PHE A 248 -18.93 26.99 -4.21
C PHE A 248 -18.47 27.47 -5.58
N HIS A 249 -17.44 26.83 -6.17
CA HIS A 249 -17.03 27.04 -7.56
C HIS A 249 -18.15 26.69 -8.54
N GLN A 250 -18.82 25.55 -8.36
CA GLN A 250 -19.97 25.16 -9.20
C GLN A 250 -21.12 26.17 -9.10
N TRP A 251 -21.43 26.64 -7.90
CA TRP A 251 -22.44 27.68 -7.70
C TRP A 251 -22.03 29.02 -8.33
N GLN A 252 -20.79 29.45 -8.14
CA GLN A 252 -20.27 30.69 -8.72
C GLN A 252 -20.29 30.65 -10.26
N ASN A 253 -19.95 29.50 -10.87
CA ASN A 253 -20.01 29.32 -12.32
C ASN A 253 -21.44 29.40 -12.85
N LYS A 254 -22.42 28.78 -12.16
CA LYS A 254 -23.84 28.94 -12.50
C LYS A 254 -24.30 30.39 -12.39
N LEU A 255 -23.89 31.09 -11.33
CA LEU A 255 -24.21 32.50 -11.11
C LEU A 255 -23.59 33.39 -12.21
N ARG A 256 -22.33 33.14 -12.59
CA ARG A 256 -21.65 33.82 -13.70
C ARG A 256 -22.35 33.59 -15.03
N ALA A 257 -22.79 32.36 -15.30
CA ALA A 257 -23.55 32.03 -16.51
C ALA A 257 -24.87 32.80 -16.59
N VAL A 258 -25.62 32.89 -15.48
CA VAL A 258 -26.87 33.68 -15.39
C VAL A 258 -26.61 35.18 -15.62
N LEU A 259 -25.47 35.69 -15.17
CA LEU A 259 -25.06 37.10 -15.35
C LEU A 259 -24.43 37.38 -16.72
N GLY A 260 -24.31 36.39 -17.61
CA GLY A 260 -23.64 36.55 -18.92
C GLY A 260 -22.13 36.82 -18.80
N LEU A 261 -21.51 36.36 -17.70
CA LEU A 261 -20.10 36.56 -17.37
C LEU A 261 -19.23 35.32 -17.68
N SER A 262 -19.73 34.34 -18.42
CA SER A 262 -18.95 33.16 -18.79
C SER A 262 -17.78 33.56 -19.70
N HIS A 263 -16.56 33.26 -19.27
CA HIS A 263 -15.43 33.12 -20.18
C HIS A 263 -15.41 31.67 -20.67
N ASP A 264 -15.20 31.50 -21.97
CA ASP A 264 -14.75 30.24 -22.56
C ASP A 264 -13.56 29.75 -21.75
N GLU A 265 -13.61 28.48 -21.31
CA GLU A 265 -12.52 27.82 -20.62
C GLU A 265 -11.25 27.93 -21.46
N VAL A 266 -10.31 28.77 -21.03
CA VAL A 266 -8.92 28.63 -21.46
C VAL A 266 -8.42 27.36 -20.81
N THR A 267 -8.48 26.27 -21.57
CA THR A 267 -7.76 25.03 -21.31
C THR A 267 -6.28 25.39 -21.22
N HIS A 268 -5.77 25.51 -19.99
CA HIS A 268 -4.35 25.39 -19.75
C HIS A 268 -3.98 23.91 -19.94
N GLU A 269 -3.67 23.55 -21.19
CA GLU A 269 -2.81 22.39 -21.45
C GLU A 269 -1.42 22.72 -20.93
N SER A 270 -0.95 21.89 -20.01
CA SER A 270 0.45 21.75 -19.61
C SER A 270 0.83 20.28 -19.69
#